data_AF-A0A952P5M7-F1
#
_entry.id   AF-A0A952P5M7-F1
#
_cell.length_a   1.000
_cell.length_b   1.000
_cell.length_c   1.000
_cell.angle_alpha   90.00
_cell.angle_beta   90.00
_cell.angle_gamma   90.00
#
_symmetry.space_group_name_H-M   'P 1'
#
loop_
_entity.id
_entity.type
_entity.pdbx_description
1 polymer ?
#
loop_
_entity_poly.entity_id
_entity_poly.type
_entity_poly.pdbx_seq_one_letter_code
_entity_poly.pdbx_strand_id
1 'polypeptide(L)'
;MMPDFVFKIVSSYKISLIKLFGSKLNKLLLSVADEYYFYISKGVIHEEAITKIIKSRYIDDKKAIDDCRYFVFNRKQSIDSIYDAKYGKSGRFMSQLFKLVQKIYLDTGLDDKRRSYDEELNDSMLMLNKNFKKVVLYSHNKYDT
;
A
#
# COMPACT_ATOMS: atom_id res chain seq x y z
N MET A 1 -2.06 25.27 -13.28
CA MET A 1 -3.00 24.24 -12.75
C MET A 1 -3.35 23.29 -13.88
N MET A 2 -3.05 21.99 -13.77
CA MET A 2 -3.60 21.02 -14.71
C MET A 2 -5.06 20.78 -14.35
N PRO A 3 -6.00 20.72 -15.30
CA PRO A 3 -7.41 20.42 -15.02
C PRO A 3 -7.53 19.03 -14.40
N ASP A 4 -8.32 18.89 -13.35
CA ASP A 4 -8.54 17.62 -12.63
C ASP A 4 -8.95 16.47 -13.56
N PHE A 5 -9.63 16.79 -14.67
CA PHE A 5 -9.99 15.83 -15.70
C PHE A 5 -8.77 15.22 -16.43
N VAL A 6 -7.81 16.05 -16.85
CA VAL A 6 -6.58 15.60 -17.51
C VAL A 6 -5.75 14.75 -16.55
N PHE A 7 -5.70 15.17 -15.29
CA PHE A 7 -5.02 14.44 -14.24
C PHE A 7 -5.66 13.07 -13.95
N LYS A 8 -7.00 13.00 -13.90
CA LYS A 8 -7.77 11.77 -13.69
C LYS A 8 -7.59 10.78 -14.85
N ILE A 9 -7.60 11.25 -16.09
CA ILE A 9 -7.34 10.42 -17.28
C ILE A 9 -5.93 9.85 -17.26
N VAL A 10 -4.92 10.70 -17.03
CA VAL A 10 -3.51 10.27 -17.01
C VAL A 10 -3.25 9.25 -15.90
N SER A 11 -3.86 9.45 -14.73
CA SER A 11 -3.75 8.51 -13.60
C SER A 11 -4.47 7.19 -13.88
N SER A 12 -5.68 7.24 -14.46
CA SER A 12 -6.45 6.05 -14.83
C SER A 12 -5.73 5.22 -15.89
N TYR A 13 -5.19 5.86 -16.93
CA TYR A 13 -4.42 5.19 -17.99
C TYR A 13 -3.14 4.55 -17.44
N LYS A 14 -2.39 5.26 -16.58
CA LYS A 14 -1.19 4.71 -15.91
C LYS A 14 -1.52 3.52 -15.02
N ILE A 15 -2.67 3.52 -14.36
CA ILE A 15 -3.11 2.39 -13.52
C ILE A 15 -3.59 1.22 -14.35
N SER A 16 -4.32 1.45 -15.44
CA SER A 16 -4.65 0.39 -16.40
C SER A 16 -3.38 -0.27 -16.95
N LEU A 17 -2.35 0.52 -17.26
CA LEU A 17 -1.02 0.01 -17.62
C LEU A 17 -0.36 -0.79 -16.48
N ILE A 18 -0.46 -0.33 -15.23
CA ILE A 18 0.05 -1.08 -14.07
C ILE A 18 -0.71 -2.42 -13.89
N LYS A 19 -2.02 -2.46 -14.13
CA LYS A 19 -2.82 -3.69 -14.06
C LYS A 19 -2.40 -4.69 -15.14
N LEU A 20 -2.15 -4.21 -16.36
CA LEU A 20 -1.82 -5.03 -17.53
C LEU A 20 -0.36 -5.52 -17.54
N PHE A 21 0.60 -4.69 -17.13
CA PHE A 21 2.05 -4.95 -17.27
C PHE A 21 2.89 -4.73 -15.98
N GLY A 22 2.26 -4.54 -14.82
CA GLY A 22 2.98 -4.28 -13.57
C GLY A 22 3.58 -5.52 -12.89
N SER A 23 4.70 -5.31 -12.17
CA SER A 23 5.27 -6.30 -11.25
C SER A 23 4.27 -6.79 -10.20
N LYS A 24 4.50 -7.98 -9.61
CA LYS A 24 3.66 -8.57 -8.52
C LYS A 24 3.35 -7.52 -7.44
N LEU A 25 4.37 -6.77 -7.01
CA LEU A 25 4.27 -5.70 -6.02
C LEU A 25 3.33 -4.56 -6.43
N ASN A 26 3.32 -4.15 -7.69
CA ASN A 26 2.42 -3.10 -8.16
C ASN A 26 0.96 -3.56 -8.24
N LYS A 27 0.72 -4.82 -8.62
CA LYS A 27 -0.62 -5.42 -8.60
C LYS A 27 -1.15 -5.54 -7.17
N LEU A 28 -0.29 -5.96 -6.24
CA LEU A 28 -0.61 -6.01 -4.81
C LEU A 28 -0.95 -4.62 -4.27
N LEU A 29 -0.14 -3.61 -4.58
CA LEU A 29 -0.40 -2.22 -4.19
C LEU A 29 -1.79 -1.76 -4.65
N LEU A 30 -2.16 -2.01 -5.90
CA LEU A 30 -3.49 -1.68 -6.41
C LEU A 30 -4.59 -2.42 -5.67
N SER A 31 -4.43 -3.72 -5.42
CA SER A 31 -5.44 -4.51 -4.72
C SER A 31 -5.66 -4.03 -3.29
N VAL A 32 -4.58 -3.77 -2.55
CA VAL A 32 -4.65 -3.33 -1.15
C VAL A 32 -5.22 -1.91 -1.07
N ALA A 33 -4.82 -1.01 -1.97
CA ALA A 33 -5.39 0.34 -2.01
C ALA A 33 -6.89 0.32 -2.36
N ASP A 34 -7.31 -0.50 -3.32
CA ASP A 34 -8.72 -0.60 -3.70
C ASP A 34 -9.60 -1.13 -2.55
N GLU A 35 -9.12 -2.17 -1.85
CA GLU A 35 -9.79 -2.75 -0.67
C GLU A 35 -9.83 -1.76 0.51
N TYR A 36 -8.73 -1.04 0.73
CA TYR A 36 -8.66 0.01 1.75
C TYR A 36 -9.68 1.12 1.50
N TYR A 37 -9.68 1.70 0.30
CA TYR A 37 -10.61 2.80 -0.01
C TYR A 37 -12.07 2.32 -0.09
N PHE A 38 -12.32 1.07 -0.45
CA PHE A 38 -13.65 0.46 -0.30
C PHE A 38 -14.11 0.52 1.16
N TYR A 39 -13.28 0.11 2.13
CA TYR A 39 -13.63 0.21 3.55
C TYR A 39 -13.83 1.66 4.02
N ILE A 40 -12.95 2.57 3.62
CA ILE A 40 -13.09 3.99 3.97
C ILE A 40 -14.40 4.56 3.42
N SER A 41 -14.80 4.22 2.19
CA SER A 41 -16.07 4.65 1.60
C SER A 41 -17.31 4.15 2.36
N LYS A 42 -17.14 3.12 3.20
CA LYS A 42 -18.19 2.57 4.08
C LYS A 42 -18.12 3.15 5.50
N GLY A 43 -17.29 4.17 5.73
CA GLY A 43 -17.14 4.80 7.05
C GLY A 43 -16.29 3.99 8.04
N VAL A 44 -15.58 2.96 7.58
CA VAL A 44 -14.65 2.19 8.42
C VAL A 44 -13.43 3.06 8.73
N ILE A 45 -13.02 3.14 10.00
CA ILE A 45 -11.84 3.91 10.39
C ILE A 45 -10.55 3.26 9.87
N HIS A 46 -9.52 4.07 9.68
CA HIS A 46 -8.24 3.65 9.08
C HIS A 46 -7.64 2.37 9.68
N GLU A 47 -7.52 2.31 11.01
CA GLU A 47 -6.89 1.17 11.71
C GLU A 47 -7.72 -0.11 11.57
N GLU A 48 -9.05 0.01 11.57
CA GLU A 48 -9.95 -1.13 11.37
C GLU A 48 -9.91 -1.62 9.92
N ALA A 49 -9.85 -0.72 8.94
CA ALA A 49 -9.72 -1.06 7.52
C ALA A 49 -8.42 -1.85 7.27
N ILE A 50 -7.28 -1.37 7.78
CA ILE A 50 -6.01 -2.09 7.71
C ILE A 50 -6.11 -3.46 8.38
N THR A 51 -6.72 -3.53 9.57
CA THR A 51 -6.84 -4.79 10.31
C THR A 51 -7.70 -5.82 9.56
N LYS A 52 -8.77 -5.37 8.87
CA LYS A 52 -9.59 -6.24 8.01
C LYS A 52 -8.79 -6.79 6.83
N ILE A 53 -7.98 -5.95 6.19
CA ILE A 53 -7.10 -6.39 5.09
C ILE A 53 -6.05 -7.38 5.61
N ILE A 54 -5.43 -7.14 6.77
CA ILE A 54 -4.47 -8.11 7.34
C ILE A 54 -5.16 -9.46 7.55
N LYS A 55 -6.34 -9.47 8.19
CA LYS A 55 -7.09 -10.72 8.41
C LYS A 55 -7.46 -11.44 7.11
N SER A 56 -7.78 -10.71 6.04
CA SER A 56 -8.12 -11.32 4.74
C SER A 56 -6.92 -11.96 4.05
N ARG A 57 -5.69 -11.53 4.35
CA ARG A 57 -4.46 -12.02 3.71
C ARG A 57 -3.79 -13.19 4.45
N TYR A 58 -3.92 -13.26 5.76
CA TYR A 58 -3.24 -14.26 6.60
C TYR A 58 -4.22 -15.27 7.23
N ILE A 59 -5.33 -15.56 6.54
CA ILE A 59 -6.45 -16.44 6.94
C ILE A 59 -6.09 -17.40 8.09
N ASP A 60 -6.63 -17.10 9.29
CA ASP A 60 -6.52 -17.89 10.53
C ASP A 60 -5.10 -18.14 11.10
N ASP A 61 -4.04 -17.57 10.52
CA ASP A 61 -2.70 -17.55 11.12
C ASP A 61 -2.57 -16.36 12.08
N LYS A 62 -2.95 -16.59 13.33
CA LYS A 62 -2.89 -15.58 14.40
C LYS A 62 -1.49 -14.97 14.55
N LYS A 63 -0.43 -15.77 14.41
CA LYS A 63 0.94 -15.30 14.59
C LYS A 63 1.33 -14.37 13.45
N ALA A 64 1.05 -14.76 12.20
CA ALA A 64 1.34 -13.92 11.05
C ALA A 64 0.51 -12.62 11.05
N ILE A 65 -0.73 -12.67 11.53
CA ILE A 65 -1.57 -11.48 11.74
C ILE A 65 -0.91 -10.54 12.75
N ASP A 66 -0.51 -11.03 13.92
CA ASP A 66 0.10 -10.21 14.97
C ASP A 66 1.45 -9.62 14.52
N ASP A 67 2.28 -10.41 13.83
CA ASP A 67 3.55 -9.97 13.25
C ASP A 67 3.33 -8.88 12.19
N CYS A 68 2.34 -9.05 11.31
CA CYS A 68 2.00 -8.06 10.30
C CYS A 68 1.47 -6.76 10.94
N ARG A 69 0.60 -6.86 11.94
CA ARG A 69 0.11 -5.70 12.69
C ARG A 69 1.24 -4.94 13.36
N TYR A 70 2.13 -5.64 14.05
CA TYR A 70 3.29 -5.01 14.69
C TYR A 70 4.16 -4.29 13.65
N PHE A 71 4.41 -4.93 12.49
CA PHE A 71 5.16 -4.32 11.40
C PHE A 71 4.51 -3.03 10.89
N VAL A 72 3.19 -3.02 10.68
CA VAL A 72 2.47 -1.87 10.13
C VAL A 72 2.34 -0.72 11.13
N PHE A 73 1.95 -1.03 12.37
CA PHE A 73 1.55 -0.01 13.34
C PHE A 73 2.68 0.43 14.28
N ASN A 74 3.65 -0.45 14.59
CA ASN A 74 4.59 -0.24 15.68
C ASN A 74 6.06 -0.19 15.21
N ARG A 75 6.42 -0.94 14.17
CA ARG A 75 7.80 -0.96 13.67
C ARG A 75 8.14 0.37 13.01
N LYS A 76 9.06 1.13 13.62
CA LYS A 76 9.62 2.35 13.02
C LYS A 76 10.42 1.99 11.77
N GLN A 77 10.19 2.74 10.69
CA GLN A 77 10.91 2.61 9.43
C GLN A 77 11.21 3.98 8.83
N SER A 78 12.22 4.04 7.96
CA SER A 78 12.58 5.26 7.22
C SER A 78 11.41 5.88 6.45
N ILE A 79 10.45 5.07 6.02
CA ILE A 79 9.24 5.53 5.33
C ILE A 79 8.33 6.40 6.20
N ASP A 80 8.34 6.21 7.52
CA ASP A 80 7.58 7.05 8.46
C ASP A 80 8.10 8.49 8.37
N SER A 81 9.41 8.68 8.49
CA SER A 81 10.04 9.99 8.39
C SER A 81 9.81 10.66 7.03
N ILE A 82 9.83 9.88 5.93
CA ILE A 82 9.56 10.39 4.58
C ILE A 82 8.14 10.97 4.47
N TYR A 83 7.15 10.25 4.99
CA TYR A 83 5.76 10.69 4.89
C TYR A 83 5.37 11.71 5.94
N ASP A 84 5.92 11.63 7.16
CA ASP A 84 5.73 12.63 8.20
C ASP A 84 6.26 14.00 7.74
N ALA A 85 7.47 14.04 7.17
CA ALA A 85 8.06 15.28 6.64
C ALA A 85 7.25 15.88 5.49
N LYS A 86 6.58 15.03 4.69
CA LYS A 86 5.87 15.46 3.48
C LYS A 86 4.40 15.80 3.72
N TYR A 87 3.75 15.15 4.68
CA TYR A 87 2.29 15.17 4.84
C TYR A 87 1.84 15.37 6.30
N GLY A 88 2.75 15.51 7.26
CA GLY A 88 2.43 15.72 8.67
C GLY A 88 1.57 14.59 9.24
N LYS A 89 0.48 14.92 9.97
CA LYS A 89 -0.44 13.94 10.57
C LYS A 89 -1.08 12.99 9.54
N SER A 90 -1.25 13.44 8.30
CA SER A 90 -1.74 12.63 7.19
C SER A 90 -0.67 11.69 6.62
N GLY A 91 0.59 11.81 7.04
CA GLY A 91 1.67 10.89 6.67
C GLY A 91 1.51 9.50 7.26
N ARG A 92 0.85 9.39 8.43
CA ARG A 92 0.67 8.13 9.16
C ARG A 92 -0.14 7.10 8.37
N PHE A 93 -1.25 7.51 7.76
CA PHE A 93 -2.06 6.57 6.96
C PHE A 93 -1.29 6.09 5.73
N MET A 94 -0.51 6.99 5.10
CA MET A 94 0.32 6.68 3.94
C MET A 94 1.42 5.69 4.31
N SER A 95 2.10 5.91 5.44
CA SER A 95 3.16 5.01 5.89
C SER A 95 2.61 3.64 6.28
N GLN A 96 1.46 3.59 6.96
CA GLN A 96 0.81 2.33 7.35
C GLN A 96 0.33 1.52 6.15
N LEU A 97 -0.32 2.16 5.16
CA LEU A 97 -0.73 1.49 3.93
C LEU A 97 0.48 1.01 3.10
N PHE A 98 1.55 1.79 3.06
CA PHE A 98 2.80 1.40 2.40
C PHE A 98 3.42 0.17 3.06
N LYS A 99 3.55 0.19 4.39
CA LYS A 99 4.09 -0.92 5.18
C LYS A 99 3.26 -2.19 5.03
N LEU A 100 1.94 -2.06 4.95
CA LEU A 100 1.04 -3.19 4.74
C LEU A 100 1.35 -3.88 3.41
N VAL A 101 1.42 -3.13 2.32
CA VAL A 101 1.76 -3.67 0.99
C VAL A 101 3.14 -4.31 0.99
N GLN A 102 4.11 -3.65 1.61
CA GLN A 102 5.48 -4.16 1.72
C GLN A 102 5.53 -5.48 2.50
N LYS A 103 4.87 -5.56 3.65
CA LYS A 103 4.87 -6.76 4.50
C LYS A 103 4.20 -7.94 3.80
N ILE A 104 3.04 -7.73 3.18
CA ILE A 104 2.37 -8.78 2.40
C ILE A 104 3.28 -9.25 1.25
N TYR A 105 3.96 -8.34 0.55
CA TYR A 105 4.88 -8.72 -0.52
C TYR A 105 6.07 -9.53 -0.01
N LEU A 106 6.67 -9.15 1.12
CA LEU A 106 7.77 -9.91 1.70
C LEU A 106 7.31 -11.31 2.14
N ASP A 107 6.11 -11.43 2.72
CA ASP A 107 5.61 -12.71 3.22
C ASP A 107 5.13 -13.67 2.12
N THR A 108 4.69 -13.14 0.97
CA THR A 108 4.08 -13.95 -0.12
C THR A 108 4.87 -13.94 -1.42
N GLY A 109 5.81 -13.02 -1.58
CA GLY A 109 6.56 -12.78 -2.82
C GLY A 109 8.02 -13.23 -2.77
N LEU A 110 8.56 -13.53 -1.58
CA LEU A 110 9.88 -14.14 -1.39
C LEU A 110 9.84 -15.66 -1.72
N ASP A 111 9.55 -16.00 -2.98
CA ASP A 111 9.65 -17.39 -3.46
C ASP A 111 11.12 -17.84 -3.65
N ASP A 112 12.09 -16.92 -3.62
CA ASP A 112 13.44 -17.20 -4.11
C ASP A 112 14.50 -17.26 -2.99
N LYS A 113 15.06 -18.45 -2.80
CA LYS A 113 16.06 -18.84 -1.77
C LYS A 113 17.42 -18.11 -1.87
N ARG A 114 17.53 -17.00 -2.62
CA ARG A 114 18.82 -16.35 -2.97
C ARG A 114 18.98 -14.91 -2.51
N ARG A 115 17.91 -14.16 -2.22
CA ARG A 115 18.00 -12.77 -1.76
C ARG A 115 17.78 -12.68 -0.26
N SER A 116 18.57 -11.84 0.42
CA SER A 116 18.31 -11.57 1.82
C SER A 116 17.04 -10.74 1.97
N TYR A 117 16.31 -10.95 3.06
CA TYR A 117 15.07 -10.21 3.37
C TYR A 117 15.29 -8.69 3.35
N ASP A 118 16.46 -8.23 3.79
CA ASP A 118 16.79 -6.80 3.86
C ASP A 118 17.06 -6.18 2.47
N GLU A 119 17.65 -6.92 1.54
CA GLU A 119 17.80 -6.49 0.15
C GLU A 119 16.44 -6.32 -0.53
N GLU A 120 15.55 -7.30 -0.38
CA GLU A 120 14.21 -7.24 -0.97
C GLU A 120 13.34 -6.18 -0.28
N LEU A 121 13.57 -5.90 1.00
CA LEU A 121 12.94 -4.80 1.72
C LEU A 121 13.34 -3.44 1.13
N ASN A 122 14.60 -3.23 0.79
CA ASN A 122 15.08 -1.99 0.17
C ASN A 122 14.60 -1.85 -1.29
N ASP A 123 14.65 -2.92 -2.08
CA ASP A 123 14.18 -2.92 -3.47
C ASP A 123 12.66 -2.65 -3.56
N SER A 124 11.87 -3.32 -2.71
CA SER A 124 10.43 -3.10 -2.63
C SER A 124 10.09 -1.67 -2.21
N MET A 125 10.90 -1.03 -1.35
CA MET A 125 10.72 0.38 -1.02
C MET A 125 10.85 1.29 -2.23
N LEU A 126 11.91 1.11 -3.04
CA LEU A 126 12.15 1.91 -4.25
C LEU A 126 11.02 1.72 -5.27
N MET A 127 10.62 0.47 -5.50
CA MET A 127 9.55 0.13 -6.45
C MET A 127 8.20 0.68 -6.01
N LEU A 128 7.82 0.53 -4.73
CA LEU A 128 6.56 1.04 -4.22
C LEU A 128 6.49 2.56 -4.31
N ASN A 129 7.55 3.28 -3.90
CA ASN A 129 7.52 4.74 -3.86
C ASN A 129 7.25 5.39 -5.24
N LYS A 130 7.67 4.73 -6.34
CA LYS A 130 7.46 5.22 -7.72
C LYS A 130 5.99 5.29 -8.13
N ASN A 131 5.15 4.36 -7.63
CA ASN A 131 3.76 4.20 -8.05
C ASN A 131 2.74 4.46 -6.94
N PHE A 132 3.14 4.40 -5.67
CA PHE A 132 2.27 4.52 -4.50
C PHE A 132 1.34 5.73 -4.56
N LYS A 133 1.90 6.93 -4.75
CA LYS A 133 1.11 8.18 -4.79
C LYS A 133 0.04 8.20 -5.89
N LYS A 134 0.34 7.63 -7.06
CA LYS A 134 -0.60 7.59 -8.20
C LYS A 134 -1.77 6.66 -7.89
N VAL A 135 -1.47 5.51 -7.29
CA VAL A 135 -2.48 4.51 -6.91
C VAL A 135 -3.41 5.04 -5.82
N VAL A 136 -2.84 5.64 -4.77
CA VAL A 136 -3.61 6.24 -3.67
C VAL A 136 -4.55 7.32 -4.19
N LEU A 137 -4.04 8.25 -5.00
CA LEU A 137 -4.83 9.37 -5.51
C LEU A 137 -5.96 8.92 -6.46
N TYR A 138 -5.70 7.91 -7.30
CA TYR A 138 -6.76 7.32 -8.10
C TYR A 138 -7.83 6.65 -7.26
N SER A 139 -7.42 5.88 -6.25
CA SER A 139 -8.36 5.15 -5.39
C SER A 139 -9.23 6.14 -4.62
N HIS A 140 -8.65 7.20 -4.07
CA HIS A 140 -9.38 8.33 -3.50
C HIS A 140 -10.41 8.89 -4.48
N ASN A 141 -10.00 9.28 -5.69
CA ASN A 141 -10.90 9.81 -6.72
C ASN A 141 -11.97 8.83 -7.24
N LYS A 142 -11.78 7.53 -7.04
CA LYS A 142 -12.74 6.47 -7.40
C LYS A 142 -13.87 6.38 -6.37
N TYR A 143 -13.58 6.65 -5.09
CA TYR A 143 -14.51 6.44 -3.98
C TYR A 143 -15.03 7.75 -3.35
N ASP A 144 -14.43 8.90 -3.63
CA ASP A 144 -14.92 10.24 -3.25
C ASP A 144 -16.02 10.75 -4.20
N THR A 145 -17.19 10.10 -4.14
CA THR A 145 -18.46 10.61 -4.73
C THR A 145 -19.42 11.00 -3.64
#